data_AF-A0A1V8M5G3-F1
#
_entry.id   AF-A0A1V8M5G3-F1
#
_cell.length_a   1.000
_cell.length_b   1.000
_cell.length_c   1.000
_cell.angle_alpha   90.00
_cell.angle_beta   90.00
_cell.angle_gamma   90.00
#
_symmetry.space_group_name_H-M   'P 1'
#
loop_
_entity.id
_entity.type
_entity.pdbx_description
1 polymer ?
#
loop_
_entity_poly.entity_id
_entity_poly.type
_entity_poly.pdbx_seq_one_letter_code
_entity_poly.pdbx_strand_id
1 'polypeptide(L)'
;MKTITSTQILLAKSSLSALSQVSDSIKKLKHSDLSFDEAAIQKVSKFSEFMEKILSEQQSILNQANALQDNRDEVLINQAFQYVNKIPDRIEGLKKLRPGLEKSHKEKREELQQKGFSASEIDRVLPENELITRLDNLDRKIIELKQDEAKLKKFIQDKPFYDVGVITETYFYNHFLESETSFRNNPTCQIQYSDLI
;
A
#
# COMPACT_ATOMS: atom_id res chain seq x y z
N MET A 1 4.54 -7.49 -14.44
CA MET A 1 5.96 -7.53 -14.04
C MET A 1 6.11 -8.49 -12.88
N LYS A 2 7.17 -9.32 -12.81
CA LYS A 2 7.44 -10.10 -11.59
C LYS A 2 7.94 -9.13 -10.52
N THR A 3 7.19 -8.98 -9.43
CA THR A 3 7.58 -8.14 -8.30
C THR A 3 8.83 -8.75 -7.65
N ILE A 4 9.93 -8.01 -7.64
CA ILE A 4 11.15 -8.41 -6.89
C ILE A 4 10.89 -8.14 -5.42
N THR A 5 11.10 -9.14 -4.57
CA THR A 5 10.86 -9.03 -3.13
C THR A 5 12.12 -8.61 -2.37
N SER A 6 11.95 -8.07 -1.16
CA SER A 6 13.05 -7.76 -0.25
C SER A 6 13.94 -8.98 0.04
N THR A 7 13.35 -10.18 0.13
CA THR A 7 14.08 -11.43 0.30
C THR A 7 14.97 -11.73 -0.91
N GLN A 8 14.48 -11.52 -2.13
CA GLN A 8 15.27 -11.72 -3.35
C GLN A 8 16.46 -10.76 -3.43
N ILE A 9 16.28 -9.49 -3.02
CA ILE A 9 17.41 -8.55 -2.92
C ILE A 9 18.45 -9.03 -1.90
N LEU A 10 18.00 -9.42 -0.71
CA LEU A 10 18.92 -9.81 0.36
C LEU A 10 19.75 -11.02 -0.07
N LEU A 11 19.10 -12.01 -0.68
CA LEU A 11 19.75 -13.17 -1.26
C LEU A 11 20.73 -12.76 -2.36
N ALA A 12 20.31 -11.92 -3.32
CA ALA A 12 21.18 -11.45 -4.39
C ALA A 12 22.43 -10.72 -3.88
N LYS A 13 22.29 -9.82 -2.89
CA LYS A 13 23.41 -9.14 -2.22
C LYS A 13 24.36 -10.14 -1.54
N SER A 14 23.79 -11.09 -0.81
CA SER A 14 24.55 -12.10 -0.06
C SER A 14 25.31 -13.03 -1.00
N SER A 15 24.65 -13.49 -2.07
CA SER A 15 25.24 -14.33 -3.11
C SER A 15 26.34 -13.61 -3.87
N LEU A 16 26.14 -12.35 -4.29
CA LEU A 16 27.20 -11.56 -4.92
C LEU A 16 28.41 -11.40 -3.98
N SER A 17 28.19 -11.04 -2.71
CA SER A 17 29.27 -10.88 -1.74
C SER A 17 30.05 -12.18 -1.51
N ALA A 18 29.37 -13.32 -1.43
CA ALA A 18 29.99 -14.62 -1.15
C ALA A 18 30.71 -15.19 -2.38
N LEU A 19 30.13 -15.04 -3.57
CA LEU A 19 30.59 -15.72 -4.79
C LEU A 19 31.58 -14.91 -5.61
N SER A 20 31.63 -13.57 -5.46
CA SER A 20 32.53 -12.72 -6.26
C SER A 20 33.99 -13.08 -6.06
N GLN A 21 34.44 -13.26 -4.81
CA GLN A 21 35.83 -13.62 -4.51
C GLN A 21 36.22 -15.00 -5.08
N VAL A 22 35.28 -15.95 -5.06
CA VAL A 22 35.47 -17.28 -5.62
C VAL A 22 35.57 -17.21 -7.14
N SER A 23 34.67 -16.47 -7.80
CA SER A 23 34.71 -16.25 -9.25
C SER A 23 36.02 -15.57 -9.68
N ASP A 24 36.45 -14.52 -8.97
CA ASP A 24 37.70 -13.82 -9.24
C ASP A 24 38.93 -14.73 -9.08
N SER A 25 38.91 -15.62 -8.09
CA SER A 25 39.99 -16.58 -7.86
C SER A 25 40.07 -17.61 -8.98
N ILE A 26 38.92 -18.12 -9.45
CA ILE A 26 38.84 -19.07 -10.57
C ILE A 26 39.34 -18.42 -11.86
N LYS A 27 38.96 -17.16 -12.13
CA LYS A 27 39.40 -16.40 -13.31
C LYS A 27 40.91 -16.16 -13.36
N LYS A 28 41.58 -16.16 -12.20
CA LYS A 28 43.03 -15.96 -12.09
C LYS A 28 43.84 -17.24 -12.29
N LEU A 29 43.20 -18.42 -12.27
CA LEU A 29 43.88 -19.69 -12.52
C LEU A 29 44.43 -19.72 -13.95
N LYS A 30 45.71 -19.99 -14.08
CA LYS A 30 46.41 -20.19 -15.36
C LYS A 30 46.46 -21.67 -15.69
N HIS A 31 46.65 -21.99 -16.97
CA HIS A 31 46.85 -23.39 -17.39
C HIS A 31 48.04 -24.05 -16.68
N SER A 32 49.08 -23.27 -16.34
CA SER A 32 50.22 -23.73 -15.54
C SER A 32 49.82 -24.22 -14.15
N ASP A 33 48.83 -23.57 -13.53
CA ASP A 33 48.35 -23.93 -12.19
C ASP A 33 47.58 -25.26 -12.20
N LEU A 34 47.15 -25.68 -13.40
CA LEU A 34 46.46 -26.93 -13.67
C LEU A 34 47.38 -27.97 -14.33
N SER A 35 48.71 -27.75 -14.29
CA SER A 35 49.71 -28.64 -14.91
C SER A 35 49.46 -28.92 -16.41
N PHE A 36 48.78 -28.01 -17.10
CA PHE A 36 48.36 -28.16 -18.50
C PHE A 36 47.46 -29.39 -18.77
N ASP A 37 46.77 -29.92 -17.75
CA ASP A 37 45.77 -30.97 -17.93
C ASP A 37 44.52 -30.39 -18.63
N GLU A 38 44.30 -30.79 -19.88
CA GLU A 38 43.16 -30.35 -20.69
C GLU A 38 41.81 -30.66 -20.04
N ALA A 39 41.66 -31.81 -19.36
CA ALA A 39 40.42 -32.18 -18.71
C ALA A 39 40.14 -31.29 -17.48
N ALA A 40 41.19 -30.93 -16.72
CA ALA A 40 41.08 -29.99 -15.61
C ALA A 40 40.76 -28.57 -16.10
N ILE A 41 41.45 -28.11 -17.17
CA ILE A 41 41.21 -26.80 -17.80
C ILE A 41 39.74 -26.68 -18.25
N GLN A 42 39.21 -27.69 -18.95
CA GLN A 42 37.81 -27.69 -19.38
C GLN A 42 36.82 -27.64 -18.21
N LYS A 43 37.08 -28.35 -17.12
CA LYS A 43 36.23 -28.32 -15.92
C LYS A 43 36.24 -26.96 -15.26
N VAL A 44 37.41 -26.34 -15.12
CA VAL A 44 37.57 -25.00 -14.54
C VAL A 44 36.87 -23.95 -15.42
N SER A 45 37.00 -24.02 -16.75
CA SER A 45 36.30 -23.12 -17.68
C SER A 45 34.78 -23.22 -17.53
N LYS A 46 34.22 -24.44 -17.56
CA LYS A 46 32.77 -24.67 -17.38
C LYS A 46 32.26 -24.16 -16.03
N PHE A 47 33.05 -24.36 -14.97
CA PHE A 47 32.69 -23.87 -13.64
C PHE A 47 32.75 -22.33 -13.56
N SER A 48 33.73 -21.71 -14.23
CA SER A 48 33.82 -20.24 -14.34
C SER A 48 32.58 -19.66 -15.04
N GLU A 49 32.19 -20.21 -16.19
CA GLU A 49 30.99 -19.80 -16.94
C GLU A 49 29.71 -19.96 -16.10
N PHE A 50 29.59 -21.07 -15.38
CA PHE A 50 28.46 -21.30 -14.47
C PHE A 50 28.40 -20.25 -13.35
N MET A 51 29.54 -19.93 -12.75
CA MET A 51 29.64 -18.91 -11.71
C MET A 51 29.31 -17.50 -12.23
N GLU A 52 29.80 -17.15 -13.43
CA GLU A 52 29.47 -15.88 -14.09
C GLU A 52 27.98 -15.75 -14.36
N LYS A 53 27.34 -16.84 -14.82
CA LYS A 53 25.89 -16.86 -15.03
C LYS A 53 25.13 -16.56 -13.73
N ILE A 54 25.48 -17.22 -12.63
CA ILE A 54 24.85 -16.96 -11.33
C ILE A 54 25.04 -15.50 -10.91
N LEU A 55 26.28 -15.00 -10.95
CA LEU A 55 26.59 -13.62 -10.57
C LEU A 55 25.81 -12.61 -11.42
N SER A 56 25.72 -12.84 -12.74
CA SER A 56 24.95 -12.00 -13.66
C SER A 56 23.45 -12.01 -13.33
N GLU A 57 22.88 -13.17 -12.99
CA GLU A 57 21.47 -13.27 -12.58
C GLU A 57 21.21 -12.48 -11.29
N GLN A 58 22.08 -12.61 -10.28
CA GLN A 58 21.94 -11.85 -9.03
C GLN A 58 22.14 -10.35 -9.25
N GLN A 59 23.10 -9.94 -10.09
CA GLN A 59 23.30 -8.54 -10.44
C GLN A 59 22.10 -7.96 -11.18
N SER A 60 21.45 -8.75 -12.05
CA SER A 60 20.21 -8.34 -12.73
C SER A 60 19.08 -8.05 -11.74
N ILE A 61 18.93 -8.86 -10.69
CA ILE A 61 17.96 -8.61 -9.61
C ILE A 61 18.25 -7.28 -8.91
N LEU A 62 19.52 -7.00 -8.58
CA LEU A 62 19.90 -5.74 -7.95
C LEU A 62 19.71 -4.53 -8.87
N ASN A 63 20.01 -4.67 -10.16
CA ASN A 63 19.80 -3.59 -11.13
C ASN A 63 18.31 -3.27 -11.29
N GLN A 64 17.46 -4.29 -11.36
CA GLN A 64 16.01 -4.10 -11.37
C GLN A 64 15.50 -3.44 -10.07
N ALA A 65 16.03 -3.84 -8.92
CA ALA A 65 15.73 -3.21 -7.64
C ALA A 65 16.12 -1.73 -7.58
N ASN A 66 17.32 -1.39 -8.05
CA ASN A 66 17.78 0.00 -8.11
C ASN A 66 16.91 0.82 -9.06
N ALA A 67 16.56 0.27 -10.23
CA ALA A 67 15.66 0.93 -11.17
C ALA A 67 14.28 1.20 -10.57
N LEU A 68 13.74 0.30 -9.75
CA LEU A 68 12.49 0.53 -9.02
C LEU A 68 12.64 1.62 -7.96
N GLN A 69 13.78 1.67 -7.26
CA GLN A 69 14.05 2.70 -6.28
C GLN A 69 14.18 4.10 -6.90
N ASP A 70 14.83 4.20 -8.06
CA ASP A 70 15.08 5.47 -8.76
C ASP A 70 13.82 6.04 -9.43
N ASN A 71 12.89 5.17 -9.86
CA ASN A 71 11.65 5.57 -10.55
C ASN A 71 10.42 5.57 -9.64
N ARG A 72 10.60 5.60 -8.32
CA ARG A 72 9.48 5.61 -7.38
C ARG A 72 8.71 6.93 -7.46
N ASP A 73 7.39 6.84 -7.33
CA ASP A 73 6.54 8.02 -7.23
C ASP A 73 6.57 8.58 -5.80
N GLU A 74 7.50 9.51 -5.56
CA GLU A 74 7.67 10.13 -4.24
C GLU A 74 6.44 10.93 -3.80
N VAL A 75 5.67 11.46 -4.76
CA VAL A 75 4.44 12.19 -4.45
C VAL A 75 3.38 11.24 -3.93
N LEU A 76 3.15 10.13 -4.63
CA LEU A 76 2.22 9.07 -4.23
C LEU A 76 2.60 8.51 -2.85
N ILE A 77 3.88 8.21 -2.63
CA ILE A 77 4.38 7.69 -1.34
C ILE A 77 4.08 8.67 -0.21
N ASN A 78 4.47 9.93 -0.36
CA ASN A 78 4.26 10.95 0.67
C ASN A 78 2.77 11.17 0.96
N GLN A 79 1.92 11.19 -0.07
CA GLN A 79 0.48 11.34 0.12
C GLN A 79 -0.15 10.11 0.77
N ALA A 80 0.31 8.89 0.44
CA ALA A 80 -0.14 7.67 1.09
C ALA A 80 0.15 7.68 2.59
N PHE A 81 1.36 8.10 2.99
CA PHE A 81 1.72 8.30 4.41
C PHE A 81 0.80 9.31 5.10
N GLN A 82 0.57 10.47 4.48
CA GLN A 82 -0.31 11.50 5.03
C GLN A 82 -1.75 11.01 5.17
N TYR A 83 -2.25 10.27 4.18
CA TYR A 83 -3.61 9.73 4.19
C TYR A 83 -3.76 8.67 5.30
N VAL A 84 -2.83 7.71 5.41
CA VAL A 84 -2.86 6.68 6.45
C VAL A 84 -2.89 7.28 7.85
N ASN A 85 -2.12 8.34 8.11
CA ASN A 85 -2.08 9.00 9.40
C ASN A 85 -3.40 9.69 9.77
N LYS A 86 -4.23 10.05 8.78
CA LYS A 86 -5.53 10.70 8.98
C LYS A 86 -6.69 9.71 9.14
N ILE A 87 -6.52 8.44 8.74
CA ILE A 87 -7.60 7.45 8.81
C ILE A 87 -8.14 7.27 10.24
N PRO A 88 -7.30 7.16 11.30
CA PRO A 88 -7.80 7.01 12.66
C PRO A 88 -8.74 8.14 13.10
N ASP A 89 -8.36 9.39 12.84
CA ASP A 89 -9.16 10.57 13.16
C ASP A 89 -10.49 10.60 12.40
N ARG A 90 -10.47 10.21 11.11
CA ARG A 90 -11.70 10.09 10.31
C ARG A 90 -12.64 9.02 10.84
N ILE A 91 -12.10 7.85 11.22
CA ILE A 91 -12.89 6.78 11.83
C ILE A 91 -13.51 7.27 13.14
N GLU A 92 -12.74 7.99 13.97
CA GLU A 92 -13.25 8.55 15.22
C GLU A 92 -14.36 9.58 14.96
N GLY A 93 -14.18 10.45 13.97
CA GLY A 93 -15.21 11.39 13.52
C GLY A 93 -16.52 10.69 13.15
N LEU A 94 -16.46 9.65 12.30
CA LEU A 94 -17.64 8.87 11.91
C LEU A 94 -18.32 8.20 13.11
N LYS A 95 -17.54 7.65 14.05
CA LYS A 95 -18.09 7.07 15.30
C LYS A 95 -18.80 8.09 16.17
N LYS A 96 -18.28 9.32 16.23
CA LYS A 96 -18.89 10.43 17.00
C LYS A 96 -20.19 10.94 16.39
N LEU A 97 -20.40 10.77 15.08
CA LEU A 97 -21.65 11.16 14.41
C LEU A 97 -22.83 10.24 14.75
N ARG A 98 -22.56 8.96 15.06
CA ARG A 98 -23.60 7.96 15.32
C ARG A 98 -24.55 8.35 16.46
N PRO A 99 -24.07 8.71 17.68
CA PRO A 99 -24.96 9.16 18.75
C PRO A 99 -25.75 10.43 18.38
N GLY A 100 -25.17 11.32 17.59
CA GLY A 100 -25.84 12.55 17.14
C GLY A 100 -27.03 12.26 16.23
N LEU A 101 -26.89 11.31 15.30
CA LEU A 101 -27.98 10.88 14.42
C LEU A 101 -29.11 10.19 15.19
N GLU A 102 -28.75 9.24 16.07
CA GLU A 102 -29.72 8.51 16.91
C GLU A 102 -30.49 9.48 17.82
N LYS A 103 -29.78 10.41 18.46
CA LYS A 103 -30.37 11.44 19.31
C LYS A 103 -31.29 12.38 18.51
N SER A 104 -30.83 12.91 17.39
CA SER A 104 -31.63 13.82 16.55
C SER A 104 -32.90 13.16 16.03
N HIS A 105 -32.80 11.88 15.61
CA HIS A 105 -33.96 11.11 15.17
C HIS A 105 -34.97 10.92 16.32
N LYS A 106 -34.48 10.55 17.51
CA LYS A 106 -35.31 10.38 18.71
C LYS A 106 -36.00 11.68 19.12
N GLU A 107 -35.26 12.77 19.24
CA GLU A 107 -35.78 14.09 19.62
C GLU A 107 -36.87 14.56 18.64
N LYS A 108 -36.67 14.33 17.34
CA LYS A 108 -37.66 14.71 16.32
C LYS A 108 -38.91 13.84 16.36
N ARG A 109 -38.79 12.55 16.66
CA ARG A 109 -39.96 11.68 16.91
C ARG A 109 -40.73 12.13 18.16
N GLU A 110 -40.03 12.44 19.24
CA GLU A 110 -40.64 12.95 20.49
C GLU A 110 -41.36 14.29 20.26
N GLU A 111 -40.75 15.22 19.51
CA GLU A 111 -41.36 16.50 19.15
C GLU A 111 -42.66 16.31 18.35
N LEU A 112 -42.66 15.42 17.36
CA LEU A 112 -43.87 15.13 16.59
C LEU A 112 -44.95 14.48 17.46
N GLN A 113 -44.57 13.61 18.38
CA GLN A 113 -45.52 13.00 19.31
C GLN A 113 -46.15 14.05 20.26
N GLN A 114 -45.37 15.01 20.75
CA GLN A 114 -45.88 16.14 21.56
C GLN A 114 -46.83 17.05 20.77
N LYS A 115 -46.65 17.15 19.45
CA LYS A 115 -47.57 17.88 18.55
C LYS A 115 -48.86 17.11 18.23
N GLY A 116 -49.03 15.91 18.78
CA GLY A 116 -50.25 15.11 18.64
C GLY A 116 -50.29 14.21 17.40
N PHE A 117 -49.18 14.08 16.66
CA PHE A 117 -49.12 13.13 15.55
C PHE A 117 -49.15 11.68 16.07
N SER A 118 -49.90 10.82 15.39
CA SER A 118 -49.93 9.40 15.66
C SER A 118 -48.63 8.71 15.20
N ALA A 119 -48.33 7.53 15.76
CA ALA A 119 -47.13 6.77 15.40
C ALA A 119 -47.05 6.47 13.90
N SER A 120 -48.19 6.17 13.25
CA SER A 120 -48.24 5.87 11.81
C SER A 120 -48.01 7.11 10.93
N GLU A 121 -48.37 8.30 11.40
CA GLU A 121 -48.06 9.57 10.72
C GLU A 121 -46.58 9.92 10.87
N ILE A 122 -46.02 9.72 12.07
CA ILE A 122 -44.59 9.92 12.33
C ILE A 122 -43.76 8.98 11.45
N ASP A 123 -44.12 7.70 11.39
CA ASP A 123 -43.41 6.70 10.58
C ASP A 123 -43.46 6.99 9.08
N ARG A 124 -44.43 7.77 8.58
CA ARG A 124 -44.46 8.21 7.18
C ARG A 124 -43.50 9.36 6.89
N VAL A 125 -43.24 10.22 7.88
CA VAL A 125 -42.44 11.45 7.72
C VAL A 125 -41.00 11.23 8.16
N LEU A 126 -40.79 10.39 9.17
CA LEU A 126 -39.50 10.10 9.77
C LEU A 126 -39.39 8.57 10.00
N PRO A 127 -39.24 7.82 8.89
CA PRO A 127 -39.28 6.37 8.94
C PRO A 127 -37.98 5.81 9.53
N GLU A 128 -38.10 4.78 10.37
CA GLU A 128 -36.97 4.13 11.04
C GLU A 128 -35.93 3.57 10.05
N ASN A 129 -36.37 3.12 8.87
CA ASN A 129 -35.49 2.60 7.83
C ASN A 129 -34.49 3.65 7.30
N GLU A 130 -34.83 4.94 7.35
CA GLU A 130 -33.94 6.01 6.92
C GLU A 130 -32.80 6.19 7.93
N LEU A 131 -33.09 6.14 9.23
CA LEU A 131 -32.07 6.13 10.28
C LEU A 131 -31.15 4.92 10.09
N ILE A 132 -31.71 3.70 9.99
CA ILE A 132 -30.94 2.47 9.80
C ILE A 132 -30.00 2.60 8.59
N THR A 133 -30.52 3.07 7.44
CA THR A 133 -29.72 3.27 6.23
C THR A 133 -28.55 4.25 6.45
N ARG A 134 -28.75 5.33 7.21
CA ARG A 134 -27.69 6.29 7.53
C ARG A 134 -26.62 5.68 8.45
N LEU A 135 -27.04 4.89 9.45
CA LEU A 135 -26.13 4.19 10.35
C LEU A 135 -25.32 3.12 9.61
N ASP A 136 -25.96 2.33 8.76
CA ASP A 136 -25.30 1.33 7.91
C ASP A 136 -24.28 1.98 6.97
N ASN A 137 -24.60 3.16 6.43
CA ASN A 137 -23.66 3.93 5.62
C ASN A 137 -22.43 4.38 6.41
N LEU A 138 -22.58 4.78 7.68
CA LEU A 138 -21.43 5.12 8.54
C LEU A 138 -20.57 3.88 8.80
N ASP A 139 -21.19 2.76 9.14
CA ASP A 139 -20.48 1.51 9.42
C ASP A 139 -19.73 1.00 8.18
N ARG A 140 -20.36 1.09 6.99
CA ARG A 140 -19.70 0.78 5.71
C ARG A 140 -18.48 1.66 5.45
N LYS A 141 -18.60 2.98 5.63
CA LYS A 141 -17.46 3.91 5.46
C LYS A 141 -16.31 3.60 6.42
N ILE A 142 -16.62 3.21 7.66
CA ILE A 142 -15.60 2.78 8.63
C ILE A 142 -14.89 1.51 8.15
N ILE A 143 -15.62 0.54 7.61
CA ILE A 143 -15.05 -0.69 7.06
C ILE A 143 -14.13 -0.39 5.88
N GLU A 144 -14.58 0.43 4.93
CA GLU A 144 -13.80 0.87 3.77
C GLU A 144 -12.50 1.57 4.20
N LEU A 145 -12.58 2.50 5.17
CA LEU A 145 -11.40 3.19 5.71
C LEU A 145 -10.40 2.23 6.36
N LYS A 146 -10.86 1.19 7.07
CA LYS A 146 -9.97 0.16 7.66
C LYS A 146 -9.32 -0.71 6.59
N GLN A 147 -10.05 -1.05 5.54
CA GLN A 147 -9.51 -1.81 4.41
C GLN A 147 -8.43 -1.01 3.68
N ASP A 148 -8.70 0.27 3.42
CA ASP A 148 -7.73 1.22 2.87
C ASP A 148 -6.49 1.33 3.77
N GLU A 149 -6.67 1.49 5.08
CA GLU A 149 -5.57 1.57 6.04
C GLU A 149 -4.66 0.35 5.98
N ALA A 150 -5.24 -0.86 5.91
CA ALA A 150 -4.48 -2.09 5.83
C ALA A 150 -3.66 -2.18 4.52
N LYS A 151 -4.28 -1.85 3.37
CA LYS A 151 -3.61 -1.83 2.06
C LYS A 151 -2.49 -0.78 2.02
N LEU A 152 -2.75 0.43 2.49
CA LEU A 152 -1.78 1.52 2.53
C LEU A 152 -0.62 1.26 3.50
N LYS A 153 -0.89 0.67 4.67
CA LYS A 153 0.19 0.23 5.59
C LYS A 153 1.08 -0.82 4.94
N LYS A 154 0.50 -1.78 4.21
CA LYS A 154 1.26 -2.79 3.47
C LYS A 154 2.15 -2.14 2.40
N PHE A 155 1.61 -1.18 1.64
CA PHE A 155 2.36 -0.39 0.66
C PHE A 155 3.52 0.39 1.30
N ILE A 156 3.27 1.05 2.44
CA ILE A 156 4.30 1.80 3.19
C ILE A 156 5.40 0.87 3.73
N GLN A 157 5.02 -0.31 4.21
CA GLN A 157 5.94 -1.31 4.75
C GLN A 157 6.75 -2.02 3.66
N ASP A 158 6.31 -1.97 2.40
CA ASP A 158 7.02 -2.51 1.23
C ASP A 158 8.23 -1.66 0.81
N LYS A 159 8.81 -0.89 1.74
CA LYS A 159 10.05 -0.14 1.52
C LYS A 159 11.18 -1.12 1.14
N PRO A 160 12.01 -0.81 0.13
CA PRO A 160 12.05 0.44 -0.65
C PRO A 160 11.22 0.47 -1.94
N PHE A 161 10.43 -0.57 -2.22
CA PHE A 161 9.80 -0.79 -3.52
C PHE A 161 8.46 -0.08 -3.70
N TYR A 162 7.64 -0.04 -2.65
CA TYR A 162 6.34 0.61 -2.69
C TYR A 162 5.46 0.10 -3.84
N ASP A 163 5.12 -1.21 -3.84
CA ASP A 163 4.30 -1.82 -4.88
C ASP A 163 2.91 -1.16 -4.99
N VAL A 164 2.75 -0.31 -5.99
CA VAL A 164 1.50 0.42 -6.29
C VAL A 164 0.33 -0.54 -6.53
N GLY A 165 0.59 -1.76 -7.02
CA GLY A 165 -0.42 -2.80 -7.22
C GLY A 165 -1.20 -3.16 -5.95
N VAL A 166 -0.63 -2.89 -4.76
CA VAL A 166 -1.28 -3.14 -3.47
C VAL A 166 -2.39 -2.13 -3.16
N ILE A 167 -2.31 -0.92 -3.72
CA ILE A 167 -3.22 0.18 -3.40
C ILE A 167 -4.17 0.55 -4.53
N THR A 168 -4.10 -0.10 -5.70
CA THR A 168 -4.90 0.23 -6.89
C THR A 168 -6.41 0.23 -6.67
N GLU A 169 -6.89 -0.60 -5.74
CA GLU A 169 -8.32 -0.71 -5.40
C GLU A 169 -8.71 0.16 -4.19
N THR A 170 -7.81 0.97 -3.66
CA THR A 170 -8.12 1.85 -2.52
C THR A 170 -8.85 3.09 -2.99
N TYR A 171 -9.72 3.64 -2.14
CA TYR A 171 -10.35 4.93 -2.42
C TYR A 171 -9.29 6.01 -2.62
N PHE A 172 -8.23 5.99 -1.80
CA PHE A 172 -7.06 6.85 -1.92
C PHE A 172 -6.48 6.89 -3.35
N TYR A 173 -6.18 5.72 -3.93
CA TYR A 173 -5.51 5.65 -5.23
C TYR A 173 -6.42 6.11 -6.38
N ASN A 174 -7.71 5.77 -6.34
CA ASN A 174 -8.66 6.23 -7.34
C ASN A 174 -8.77 7.77 -7.35
N HIS A 175 -8.79 8.39 -6.18
CA HIS A 175 -8.89 9.86 -6.07
C HIS A 175 -7.55 10.57 -6.31
N PHE A 176 -6.42 9.88 -6.11
CA PHE A 176 -5.10 10.37 -6.49
C PHE A 176 -4.99 10.57 -8.01
N LEU A 177 -5.46 9.60 -8.80
CA LEU A 177 -5.37 9.62 -10.27
C LEU A 177 -6.32 10.63 -10.92
N GLU A 178 -7.48 10.88 -10.33
CA GLU A 178 -8.50 11.75 -10.92
C GLU A 178 -8.12 13.23 -10.89
N SER A 179 -7.11 13.65 -10.10
CA SER A 179 -6.52 15.00 -10.21
C SER A 179 -5.33 15.28 -9.28
N GLU A 180 -4.14 15.45 -9.84
CA GLU A 180 -2.97 15.96 -9.08
C GLU A 180 -3.23 17.35 -8.47
N THR A 181 -3.98 18.21 -9.16
CA THR A 181 -4.34 19.57 -8.72
C THR A 181 -5.51 19.61 -7.73
N SER A 182 -6.48 18.70 -7.84
CA SER A 182 -7.59 18.65 -6.89
C SER A 182 -7.25 17.86 -5.64
N PHE A 183 -6.34 16.88 -5.64
CA PHE A 183 -5.93 16.21 -4.38
C PHE A 183 -5.20 17.15 -3.41
N ARG A 184 -4.35 18.05 -3.93
CA ARG A 184 -3.70 19.13 -3.14
C ARG A 184 -4.70 20.13 -2.55
N ASN A 185 -5.84 20.32 -3.23
CA ASN A 185 -6.92 21.23 -2.84
C ASN A 185 -8.18 20.49 -2.35
N ASN A 186 -8.11 19.17 -2.14
CA ASN A 186 -9.28 18.35 -1.83
C ASN A 186 -9.65 18.60 -0.36
N PRO A 187 -10.88 19.04 -0.06
CA PRO A 187 -11.42 19.17 1.29
C PRO A 187 -11.28 17.93 2.18
N THR A 188 -11.14 16.75 1.60
CA THR A 188 -10.91 15.52 2.35
C THR A 188 -9.43 15.36 2.72
N CYS A 189 -8.51 15.94 1.95
CA CYS A 189 -7.07 15.91 2.24
C CYS A 189 -6.58 17.13 3.04
N GLN A 190 -7.28 18.25 3.00
CA GLN A 190 -7.13 19.34 3.97
C GLN A 190 -8.20 19.17 5.08
N ILE A 191 -7.99 19.67 6.29
CA ILE A 191 -9.07 19.64 7.29
C ILE A 191 -10.13 20.65 6.82
N GLN A 192 -11.22 20.18 6.23
CA GLN A 192 -12.37 21.06 5.99
C GLN A 192 -13.43 20.84 7.08
N TYR A 193 -13.44 21.79 8.01
CA TYR A 193 -14.50 22.03 8.98
C TYR A 193 -15.84 22.45 8.32
N SER A 194 -15.91 22.56 6.99
CA SER A 194 -17.08 23.05 6.27
C SER A 194 -18.18 22.02 6.02
N ASP A 195 -17.94 20.73 6.31
CA ASP A 195 -19.00 19.70 6.35
C ASP A 195 -19.57 19.50 7.77
N LEU A 196 -19.22 20.38 8.73
CA LEU A 196 -19.69 20.37 10.12
C LEU A 196 -20.75 21.45 10.43
N ILE A 197 -21.45 21.97 9.41
CA ILE A 197 -22.59 22.88 9.58
C ILE A 197 -23.79 22.35 8.81
#